data_AF-R9MBU1-F1
#
_entry.id   AF-R9MBU1-F1
#
_cell.length_a   1.000
_cell.length_b   1.000
_cell.length_c   1.000
_cell.angle_alpha   90.00
_cell.angle_beta   90.00
_cell.angle_gamma   90.00
#
_symmetry.space_group_name_H-M   'P 1'
#
loop_
_entity.id
_entity.type
_entity.pdbx_description
1 polymer ?
#
loop_
_entity_poly.entity_id
_entity_poly.type
_entity_poly.pdbx_seq_one_letter_code
_entity_poly.pdbx_strand_id
1 'polypeptide(L)' 'MEELLENEAFCVGVAVGLDLYQRKIIAAHGKGKPLLINGELYYLQSGKERLEMAIDKICK' A
#
# COMPACT_ATOMS: atom_id res chain seq x y z
N MET A 1 -0.90 -22.12 -7.19
CA MET A 1 -0.44 -20.71 -7.34
C MET A 1 -0.06 -20.45 -8.78
N GLU A 2 0.73 -21.33 -9.42
CA GLU A 2 1.02 -21.27 -10.85
C GLU A 2 -0.25 -21.23 -11.73
N GLU A 3 -1.20 -22.15 -11.53
CA GLU A 3 -2.47 -22.15 -12.29
C GLU A 3 -3.31 -20.86 -12.15
N LEU A 4 -3.19 -20.15 -11.02
CA LEU A 4 -3.87 -18.86 -10.80
C LEU A 4 -3.14 -17.73 -11.53
N LEU A 5 -1.82 -17.78 -11.62
CA LEU A 5 -1.00 -16.79 -12.32
C LEU A 5 -1.13 -16.94 -13.85
N GLU A 6 -1.46 -18.12 -14.35
CA GLU A 6 -1.81 -18.37 -15.75
C GLU A 6 -3.22 -17.89 -16.11
N ASN A 7 -4.08 -17.62 -15.11
CA ASN A 7 -5.40 -17.07 -15.33
C ASN A 7 -5.32 -15.55 -15.54
N GLU A 8 -5.44 -15.12 -16.79
CA GLU A 8 -5.37 -13.70 -17.16
C GLU A 8 -6.39 -12.84 -16.41
N ALA A 9 -7.62 -13.31 -16.24
CA ALA A 9 -8.66 -12.57 -15.53
C ALA A 9 -8.33 -12.36 -14.04
N PHE A 10 -7.69 -13.36 -13.40
CA PHE A 10 -7.19 -13.23 -12.04
C PHE A 10 -6.07 -12.18 -11.97
N CYS A 11 -5.05 -12.29 -12.83
CA CYS A 11 -3.92 -11.35 -12.85
C CYS A 11 -4.36 -9.91 -13.14
N VAL A 12 -5.27 -9.72 -14.11
CA VAL A 12 -5.86 -8.42 -14.42
C VAL A 12 -6.68 -7.90 -13.24
N GLY A 13 -7.49 -8.76 -12.60
CA GLY A 13 -8.26 -8.39 -11.42
C GLY A 13 -7.39 -7.88 -10.28
N VAL A 14 -6.27 -8.58 -10.01
CA VAL A 14 -5.28 -8.16 -9.00
C VAL A 14 -4.62 -6.83 -9.38
N ALA A 15 -4.16 -6.69 -10.62
CA ALA A 15 -3.50 -5.47 -11.10
C ALA A 15 -4.43 -4.25 -11.02
N VAL A 16 -5.70 -4.40 -11.43
CA VAL A 16 -6.73 -3.36 -11.32
C VAL A 16 -7.00 -3.00 -9.86
N GLY A 17 -7.10 -4.00 -8.99
CA GLY A 17 -7.25 -3.78 -7.55
C GLY A 17 -6.11 -2.94 -6.98
N LEU A 18 -4.85 -3.29 -7.30
CA LEU A 18 -3.67 -2.56 -6.85
C LEU A 18 -3.65 -1.11 -7.37
N ASP A 19 -3.94 -0.89 -8.65
CA ASP A 19 -3.99 0.45 -9.26
C ASP A 19 -5.07 1.33 -8.59
N LEU A 20 -6.25 0.79 -8.30
CA LEU A 20 -7.31 1.53 -7.60
C LEU A 20 -6.86 2.01 -6.21
N TYR A 21 -6.18 1.16 -5.44
CA TYR A 21 -5.64 1.54 -4.13
C TYR A 21 -4.52 2.56 -4.26
N GLN A 22 -3.59 2.39 -5.20
CA GLN A 22 -2.52 3.36 -5.45
C GLN A 22 -3.08 4.75 -5.82
N ARG A 23 -4.08 4.82 -6.70
CA ARG A 23 -4.73 6.08 -7.07
C ARG A 23 -5.43 6.74 -5.88
N LYS A 24 -6.09 5.97 -5.02
CA LYS A 24 -6.68 6.50 -3.77
C LYS A 24 -5.63 7.13 -2.87
N ILE A 25 -4.48 6.49 -2.74
CA ILE A 25 -3.35 6.98 -1.94
C ILE A 25 -2.84 8.31 -2.52
N ILE A 26 -2.54 8.35 -3.82
CA ILE A 26 -2.07 9.56 -4.51
C ILE A 26 -3.09 10.69 -4.39
N ALA A 27 -4.38 10.40 -4.57
CA ALA A 27 -5.45 11.39 -4.47
C ALA A 27 -5.64 11.93 -3.05
N ALA A 28 -5.48 11.10 -2.01
CA ALA A 28 -5.51 11.55 -0.63
C ALA A 28 -4.32 12.47 -0.32
N HIS A 29 -3.12 12.05 -0.74
CA HIS A 29 -1.89 12.82 -0.57
C HIS A 29 -1.96 14.19 -1.27
N GLY A 30 -2.38 14.23 -2.54
CA GLY A 30 -2.52 15.48 -3.29
C GLY A 30 -3.56 16.46 -2.71
N LYS A 31 -4.50 15.97 -1.90
CA LYS A 31 -5.50 16.79 -1.19
C LYS A 31 -5.07 17.14 0.25
N GLY A 32 -3.87 16.73 0.67
CA GLY A 32 -3.42 16.86 2.06
C GLY A 32 -4.31 16.11 3.05
N LYS A 33 -5.05 15.10 2.60
CA LYS A 33 -5.95 14.30 3.45
C LYS A 33 -5.21 13.07 3.97
N PRO A 34 -5.46 12.67 5.23
CA PRO A 34 -4.94 11.41 5.74
C PRO A 34 -5.51 10.23 4.94
N LEU A 35 -4.68 9.20 4.74
CA LEU A 35 -5.11 7.95 4.15
C LEU A 35 -5.82 7.12 5.23
N LEU A 36 -7.06 6.73 4.98
CA LEU A 36 -7.84 5.85 5.85
C LEU A 36 -8.09 4.53 5.13
N ILE A 37 -7.66 3.42 5.73
CA ILE A 37 -7.98 2.06 5.26
C ILE A 37 -8.74 1.39 6.39
N ASN A 38 -9.97 0.93 6.11
CA ASN A 38 -10.87 0.34 7.10
C ASN A 38 -11.11 1.20 8.36
N GLY A 39 -11.08 2.52 8.23
CA GLY A 39 -11.26 3.46 9.34
C GLY A 39 -9.99 3.73 10.16
N GLU A 40 -8.88 3.06 9.86
CA GLU A 40 -7.59 3.29 10.51
C GLU A 40 -6.72 4.25 9.69
N LEU A 41 -5.97 5.10 10.38
CA LEU A 41 -5.02 6.03 9.78
C LEU A 41 -3.77 5.30 9.30
N TYR A 42 -3.49 5.42 8.00
CA TYR A 42 -2.28 4.92 7.39
C TYR A 42 -1.35 6.08 7.01
N TYR A 43 -0.10 5.99 7.43
CA TYR A 43 0.93 6.94 7.05
C TYR A 43 1.76 6.36 5.92
N LEU A 44 1.95 7.14 4.86
CA LEU A 44 2.96 6.86 3.86
C LEU A 44 4.32 7.19 4.46
N GLN A 45 5.04 6.16 4.90
CA GLN A 45 6.41 6.29 5.36
C GLN A 45 7.37 6.18 4.17
N SER A 46 8.32 7.09 4.12
CA SER A 46 9.53 6.96 3.30
C SER A 46 10.33 5.72 3.72
N GLY A 47 11.19 5.24 2.82
CA GLY A 47 12.10 4.13 3.14
C GLY A 47 12.98 4.42 4.36
N LYS A 48 13.35 5.69 4.57
CA LYS A 48 14.11 6.15 5.74
C LYS A 48 13.31 6.01 7.03
N GLU A 49 12.08 6.52 7.08
CA GLU A 49 11.21 6.44 8.26
C GLU A 49 10.92 4.97 8.64
N ARG A 50 10.73 4.11 7.63
CA ARG A 50 10.51 2.69 7.85
C ARG A 50 11.76 1.98 8.40
N LEU A 51 12.95 2.36 7.92
CA LEU A 51 14.21 1.83 8.43
C LEU A 51 14.47 2.28 9.88
N GLU A 52 14.25 3.56 10.17
CA GLU A 52 14.37 4.11 11.54
C GLU A 52 13.43 3.37 12.49
N MET A 53 12.15 3.20 12.13
CA MET A 53 11.18 2.47 12.94
C MET A 53 11.58 1.00 13.16
N ALA A 54 12.17 0.34 12.15
CA ALA A 54 12.63 -1.04 12.27
C ALA A 54 13.83 -1.17 13.23
N ILE A 55 14.82 -0.27 13.12
CA ILE A 55 15.96 -0.20 14.03
C ILE A 55 15.47 0.04 15.45
N ASP A 56 14.58 1.02 15.64
CA ASP A 56 14.08 1.39 16.98
C ASP A 56 13.32 0.23 17.66
N LYS A 57 12.61 -0.61 16.89
CA LYS A 57 11.94 -1.82 17.39
C LYS A 57 12.86 -3.00 17.71
N ILE A 58 14.03 -3.07 17.07
CA ILE A 58 15.00 -4.15 17.29
C ILE A 58 15.93 -3.79 18.45
N CYS A 59 16.29 -2.51 18.56
CA CYS A 59 17.29 -2.02 19.51
C CYS A 59 16.71 -1.56 20.85
N LYS A 60 15.38 -1.51 20.99
CA LYS A 60 14.66 -1.29 22.26
C LYS A 60 13.74 -2.48 22.53
#